data_AF-A0A6B3C7H3-F1
#
_entry.id   AF-A0A6B3C7H3-F1
#
_cell.length_a   1.000
_cell.length_b   1.000
_cell.length_c   1.000
_cell.angle_alpha   90.00
_cell.angle_beta   90.00
_cell.angle_gamma   90.00
#
_symmetry.space_group_name_H-M   'P 1'
#
loop_
_entity.id
_entity.type
_entity.pdbx_description
1 polymer ?
#
loop_
_entity_poly.entity_id
_entity_poly.type
_entity_poly.pdbx_seq_one_letter_code
_entity_poly.pdbx_strand_id
1 'polypeptide(L)'
;MNAEPGPAAVEPDVGPDAQPNADQPDPSGGSGTGQQSSLRDSRQRVQSGVALMGNVAGDFTYLNISAWNDEATERILKPRLREGPYPAEEVRGRLYGFVVPPSYARCRKALDSRIVLLRARAGTGAGTTAFALLAERHGEGGITGLDAMADLSAWRPKAGRGYLLQGLPAASARSLDD
;
A
#
# COMPACT_ATOMS: atom_id res chain seq x y z
N MET A 1 22.87 -21.60 74.41
CA MET A 1 23.83 -22.68 74.15
C MET A 1 23.05 -23.91 73.73
N ASN A 2 23.47 -24.53 72.62
CA ASN A 2 23.11 -25.88 72.11
C ASN A 2 21.69 -25.98 71.48
N ALA A 3 21.41 -26.72 70.40
CA ALA A 3 22.13 -27.78 69.69
C ALA A 3 21.58 -27.98 68.25
N GLU A 4 22.41 -28.40 67.30
CA GLU A 4 22.04 -29.27 66.15
C GLU A 4 21.81 -30.72 66.63
N PRO A 5 21.04 -31.61 65.95
CA PRO A 5 21.51 -32.39 64.78
C PRO A 5 20.44 -32.83 63.74
N GLY A 6 20.88 -33.35 62.57
CA GLY A 6 20.08 -34.12 61.58
C GLY A 6 19.62 -35.51 62.10
N PRO A 7 19.18 -36.51 61.27
CA PRO A 7 19.66 -36.84 59.90
C PRO A 7 18.63 -37.52 58.93
N ALA A 8 19.17 -37.95 57.77
CA ALA A 8 18.95 -39.22 57.04
C ALA A 8 17.89 -39.35 55.90
N ALA A 9 18.44 -39.83 54.78
CA ALA A 9 17.88 -40.20 53.48
C ALA A 9 16.96 -41.44 53.46
N VAL A 10 16.14 -41.58 52.40
CA VAL A 10 15.81 -42.85 51.70
C VAL A 10 15.34 -42.54 50.25
N GLU A 11 16.03 -43.08 49.23
CA GLU A 11 15.49 -43.37 47.88
C GLU A 11 14.95 -44.82 47.85
N PRO A 12 14.00 -45.16 46.96
CA PRO A 12 14.39 -46.06 45.87
C PRO A 12 13.64 -45.87 44.51
N ASP A 13 14.42 -45.97 43.43
CA ASP A 13 14.34 -46.79 42.20
C ASP A 13 12.98 -47.28 41.58
N VAL A 14 13.05 -47.47 40.25
CA VAL A 14 12.24 -48.31 39.32
C VAL A 14 11.35 -47.56 38.29
N GLY A 15 11.82 -47.47 37.03
CA GLY A 15 11.02 -47.22 35.81
C GLY A 15 10.17 -48.44 35.38
N PRO A 16 9.52 -48.53 34.18
CA PRO A 16 9.98 -48.00 32.88
C PRO A 16 8.86 -47.40 31.97
N ASP A 17 9.29 -46.95 30.78
CA ASP A 17 8.50 -46.48 29.64
C ASP A 17 7.41 -47.47 29.16
N ALA A 18 6.21 -46.93 28.86
CA ALA A 18 5.23 -47.55 27.94
C ALA A 18 4.27 -46.49 27.37
N GLN A 19 4.37 -46.24 26.06
CA GLN A 19 3.35 -45.54 25.26
C GLN A 19 2.06 -46.37 25.18
N PRO A 20 0.90 -45.74 24.93
CA PRO A 20 -0.14 -46.36 24.12
C PRO A 20 -0.32 -45.59 22.80
N ASN A 21 -0.32 -46.37 21.74
CA ASN A 21 -0.60 -46.00 20.35
C ASN A 21 -1.98 -46.57 19.96
N ALA A 22 -2.55 -46.09 18.84
CA ALA A 22 -3.81 -46.50 18.16
C ALA A 22 -5.08 -45.75 18.65
N ASP A 23 -5.89 -45.10 17.79
CA ASP A 23 -6.40 -45.59 16.51
C ASP A 23 -6.57 -44.51 15.39
N GLN A 24 -6.08 -44.89 14.21
CA GLN A 24 -6.45 -44.66 12.78
C GLN A 24 -7.20 -43.41 12.21
N PRO A 25 -7.07 -43.19 10.86
CA PRO A 25 -7.18 -41.89 10.20
C PRO A 25 -8.39 -41.66 9.26
N ASP A 26 -8.61 -40.36 8.98
CA ASP A 26 -9.26 -39.64 7.84
C ASP A 26 -10.75 -39.90 7.49
N PRO A 27 -11.56 -38.84 7.22
CA PRO A 27 -11.52 -38.28 5.87
C PRO A 27 -11.83 -36.76 5.73
N SER A 28 -11.13 -36.13 4.77
CA SER A 28 -11.67 -35.17 3.79
C SER A 28 -12.15 -33.78 4.26
N GLY A 29 -11.42 -32.77 3.78
CA GLY A 29 -12.03 -31.77 2.89
C GLY A 29 -12.60 -30.51 3.56
N GLY A 30 -11.81 -29.45 3.57
CA GLY A 30 -12.31 -28.11 3.86
C GLY A 30 -11.22 -27.06 3.69
N SER A 31 -10.95 -26.70 2.44
CA SER A 31 -10.14 -25.53 2.06
C SER A 31 -10.71 -24.26 2.67
N GLY A 32 -10.28 -23.95 3.90
CA GLY A 32 -10.42 -22.64 4.49
C GLY A 32 -9.06 -21.96 4.46
N THR A 33 -8.84 -21.09 3.47
CA THR A 33 -7.75 -20.12 3.48
C THR A 33 -7.98 -19.12 4.62
N GLY A 34 -7.81 -19.59 5.85
CA GLY A 34 -7.72 -18.77 7.04
C GLY A 34 -6.29 -18.25 7.13
N GLN A 35 -6.10 -16.99 6.75
CA GLN A 35 -4.90 -16.23 7.08
C GLN A 35 -4.77 -16.16 8.60
N GLN A 36 -4.10 -17.13 9.20
CA GLN A 36 -3.82 -17.13 10.62
C GLN A 36 -2.56 -16.31 10.87
N SER A 37 -2.71 -15.00 10.99
CA SER A 37 -1.70 -14.18 11.66
C SER A 37 -1.77 -14.48 13.16
N SER A 38 -0.90 -15.36 13.66
CA SER A 38 -0.83 -15.62 15.09
C SER A 38 0.01 -14.54 15.76
N LEU A 39 -0.65 -13.80 16.65
CA LEU A 39 -0.05 -12.72 17.45
C LEU A 39 0.30 -13.28 18.83
N ARG A 40 1.25 -14.23 18.89
CA ARG A 40 1.85 -14.69 20.14
C ARG A 40 3.35 -14.40 20.10
N ASP A 41 3.83 -13.69 21.13
CA ASP A 41 5.24 -13.56 21.49
C ASP A 41 6.12 -12.58 20.69
N SER A 42 5.57 -11.46 20.20
CA SER A 42 6.35 -10.41 19.49
C SER A 42 7.16 -10.94 18.30
N ARG A 43 6.77 -12.09 17.76
CA ARG A 43 7.41 -12.77 16.64
C ARG A 43 6.45 -12.78 15.47
N GLN A 44 6.61 -11.82 14.57
CA GLN A 44 5.88 -11.84 13.31
C GLN A 44 6.57 -12.81 12.35
N ARG A 45 5.88 -13.90 11.99
CA ARG A 45 6.31 -14.79 10.90
C ARG A 45 5.60 -14.37 9.64
N VAL A 46 6.35 -14.05 8.58
CA VAL A 46 5.81 -13.73 7.27
C VAL A 46 6.27 -14.79 6.29
N GLN A 47 5.33 -15.44 5.63
CA GLN A 47 5.62 -16.47 4.62
C GLN A 47 6.12 -15.85 3.30
N SER A 48 5.69 -14.62 3.00
CA SER A 48 6.19 -13.78 1.90
C SER A 48 5.87 -12.30 2.18
N GLY A 49 6.73 -11.37 1.73
CA GLY A 49 6.58 -9.94 1.97
C GLY A 49 7.49 -9.38 3.08
N VAL A 50 7.23 -8.15 3.51
CA VAL A 50 8.02 -7.44 4.53
C VAL A 50 7.18 -7.15 5.76
N ALA A 51 7.71 -7.44 6.95
CA ALA A 51 7.16 -7.01 8.23
C ALA A 51 8.03 -5.91 8.84
N LEU A 52 7.40 -4.79 9.21
CA LEU A 52 8.00 -3.76 10.04
C LEU A 52 7.39 -3.83 11.44
N MET A 53 8.23 -3.86 12.47
CA MET A 53 7.80 -3.86 13.86
C MET A 53 8.50 -2.73 14.62
N GLY A 54 7.72 -1.94 15.38
CA GLY A 54 8.20 -0.76 16.11
C GLY A 54 7.47 0.52 15.67
N ASN A 55 7.81 1.63 16.32
CA ASN A 55 7.22 2.93 15.98
C ASN A 55 7.83 3.47 14.69
N VAL A 56 7.02 3.63 13.66
CA VAL A 56 7.40 4.35 12.44
C VAL A 56 6.95 5.80 12.60
N ALA A 57 7.91 6.70 12.73
CA ALA A 57 7.66 8.13 12.64
C ALA A 57 7.99 8.61 11.22
N GLY A 58 6.98 9.09 10.48
CA GLY A 58 7.13 9.54 9.09
C GLY A 58 6.67 8.52 8.05
N ASP A 59 7.09 8.71 6.80
CA ASP A 59 6.70 7.87 5.65
C ASP A 59 7.65 6.68 5.48
N PHE A 60 7.12 5.50 5.19
CA PHE A 60 7.90 4.34 4.77
C PHE A 60 7.58 3.98 3.31
N THR A 61 8.62 3.70 2.52
CA THR A 61 8.49 3.30 1.12
C THR A 61 9.09 1.92 0.94
N TYR A 62 8.29 0.97 0.45
CA TYR A 62 8.76 -0.36 0.06
C TYR A 62 9.06 -0.37 -1.44
N LEU A 63 10.29 -0.75 -1.79
CA LEU A 63 10.74 -0.91 -3.18
C LEU A 63 10.99 -2.40 -3.43
N ASN A 64 10.28 -2.97 -4.41
CA ASN A 64 10.56 -4.33 -4.87
C ASN A 64 11.60 -4.28 -5.99
N ILE A 65 12.87 -4.48 -5.64
CA ILE A 65 14.03 -4.27 -6.53
C ILE A 65 14.12 -5.36 -7.61
N SER A 66 13.50 -6.53 -7.43
CA SER A 66 13.51 -7.60 -8.43
C SER A 66 12.64 -7.33 -9.66
N ALA A 67 11.91 -6.21 -9.70
CA ALA A 67 11.17 -5.73 -10.86
C ALA A 67 11.84 -4.55 -11.60
N TRP A 68 13.01 -4.08 -11.15
CA TRP A 68 13.71 -2.92 -11.73
C TRP A 68 15.06 -3.29 -12.34
N ASN A 69 15.30 -2.78 -13.55
CA ASN A 69 16.58 -2.88 -14.26
C ASN A 69 17.64 -2.00 -13.57
N ASP A 70 18.93 -2.33 -13.74
CA ASP A 70 20.15 -1.87 -13.01
C ASP A 70 20.44 -0.35 -12.90
N GLU A 71 19.49 0.53 -13.22
CA GLU A 71 19.66 2.00 -13.17
C GLU A 71 18.88 2.64 -12.01
N ALA A 72 18.70 1.90 -10.91
CA ALA A 72 18.08 2.43 -9.69
C ALA A 72 19.06 3.38 -8.97
N THR A 73 19.00 4.67 -9.30
CA THR A 73 19.67 5.73 -8.51
C THR A 73 19.33 5.58 -7.02
N GLU A 74 20.30 5.77 -6.12
CA GLU A 74 20.18 5.77 -4.65
C GLU A 74 19.17 6.79 -4.06
N ARG A 75 18.36 7.43 -4.90
CA ARG A 75 17.31 8.36 -4.51
C ARG A 75 16.05 7.58 -4.18
N ILE A 76 15.68 7.60 -2.90
CA ILE A 76 14.33 7.23 -2.44
C ILE A 76 13.35 8.25 -3.03
N LEU A 77 12.76 7.92 -4.17
CA LEU A 77 11.67 8.68 -4.75
C LEU A 77 10.39 8.29 -4.02
N LYS A 78 9.73 9.26 -3.36
CA LYS A 78 8.37 9.02 -2.83
C LYS A 78 7.49 8.50 -3.97
N PRO A 79 6.75 7.38 -3.79
CA PRO A 79 5.87 6.86 -4.81
C PRO A 79 4.93 7.96 -5.28
N ARG A 80 5.06 8.34 -6.56
CA ARG A 80 4.21 9.38 -7.15
C ARG A 80 2.82 8.85 -7.46
N LEU A 81 2.71 7.53 -7.61
CA LEU A 81 1.49 6.78 -7.85
C LEU A 81 0.85 6.43 -6.51
N ARG A 82 -0.27 7.09 -6.20
CA ARG A 82 -1.08 6.79 -5.03
C ARG A 82 -2.51 6.54 -5.48
N GLU A 83 -3.01 5.37 -5.14
CA GLU A 83 -4.44 5.06 -5.24
C GLU A 83 -5.19 5.68 -4.05
N GLY A 84 -6.43 6.11 -4.29
CA GLY A 84 -7.32 6.57 -3.23
C GLY A 84 -7.23 8.07 -2.92
N PRO A 85 -7.92 8.53 -1.86
CA PRO A 85 -8.12 9.96 -1.59
C PRO A 85 -6.81 10.66 -1.20
N TYR A 86 -6.42 11.70 -1.94
CA TYR A 86 -5.25 12.51 -1.62
C TYR A 86 -5.50 13.35 -0.36
N PRO A 87 -4.52 13.42 0.57
CA PRO A 87 -4.57 14.37 1.69
C PRO A 87 -4.54 15.81 1.17
N ALA A 88 -5.31 16.71 1.79
CA ALA A 88 -5.39 18.11 1.37
C ALA A 88 -4.03 18.82 1.45
N GLU A 89 -3.25 18.50 2.48
CA GLU A 89 -1.93 19.07 2.75
C GLU A 89 -0.92 18.70 1.66
N GLU A 90 -1.02 17.49 1.12
CA GLU A 90 -0.19 17.06 0.00
C GLU A 90 -0.56 17.81 -1.27
N VAL A 91 -1.86 17.96 -1.55
CA VAL A 91 -2.34 18.74 -2.70
C VAL A 91 -1.90 20.20 -2.57
N ARG A 92 -2.05 20.80 -1.40
CA ARG A 92 -1.59 22.17 -1.12
C ARG A 92 -0.08 22.31 -1.33
N GLY A 93 0.71 21.36 -0.83
CA GLY A 93 2.16 21.33 -1.05
C GLY A 93 2.55 21.22 -2.52
N ARG A 94 1.80 20.45 -3.32
CA ARG A 94 2.00 20.35 -4.78
C ARG A 94 1.62 21.64 -5.52
N LEU A 95 0.60 22.33 -5.04
CA LEU A 95 0.12 23.59 -5.62
C LEU A 95 0.92 24.81 -5.14
N TYR A 96 1.80 24.65 -4.17
CA TYR A 96 2.69 25.70 -3.72
C TYR A 96 3.58 26.19 -4.86
N GLY A 97 3.45 27.47 -5.21
CA GLY A 97 4.17 28.07 -6.34
C GLY A 97 3.65 27.65 -7.72
N PHE A 98 2.45 27.08 -7.82
CA PHE A 98 1.84 26.76 -9.11
C PHE A 98 1.63 28.03 -9.95
N VAL A 99 2.13 27.99 -11.18
CA VAL A 99 1.89 29.03 -12.20
C VAL A 99 0.92 28.47 -13.22
N VAL A 100 -0.16 29.20 -13.46
CA VAL A 100 -1.24 28.81 -14.38
C VAL A 100 -0.71 28.76 -15.82
N PRO A 101 -0.73 27.61 -16.51
CA PRO A 101 -0.32 27.55 -17.90
C PRO A 101 -1.36 28.19 -18.84
N PRO A 102 -0.99 28.67 -20.04
CA PRO A 102 -1.93 29.28 -20.99
C PRO A 102 -3.10 28.36 -21.38
N SER A 103 -2.89 27.04 -21.38
CA SER A 103 -3.93 26.04 -21.69
C SER A 103 -4.95 25.82 -20.57
N TYR A 104 -4.70 26.34 -19.37
CA TYR A 104 -5.48 26.02 -18.16
C TYR A 104 -6.98 26.32 -18.31
N ALA A 105 -7.33 27.51 -18.81
CA ALA A 105 -8.74 27.90 -18.98
C ALA A 105 -9.49 26.98 -19.95
N ARG A 106 -8.82 26.51 -21.01
CA ARG A 106 -9.39 25.54 -21.96
C ARG A 106 -9.59 24.18 -21.31
N CYS A 107 -8.60 23.71 -20.54
CA CYS A 107 -8.70 22.45 -19.80
C CYS A 107 -9.82 22.50 -18.76
N ARG A 108 -9.95 23.60 -18.01
CA ARG A 108 -11.03 23.80 -17.04
C ARG A 108 -12.41 23.65 -17.69
N LYS A 109 -12.64 24.38 -18.79
CA LYS A 109 -13.92 24.31 -19.52
C LYS A 109 -14.20 22.91 -20.09
N ALA A 110 -13.17 22.21 -20.56
CA ALA A 110 -13.34 20.85 -21.06
C ALA A 110 -13.73 19.86 -19.95
N LEU A 111 -13.13 20.02 -18.76
CA LEU A 111 -13.37 19.16 -17.60
C LEU A 111 -14.81 19.22 -17.08
N ASP A 112 -15.55 20.30 -17.35
CA ASP A 112 -16.95 20.44 -16.94
C ASP A 112 -17.88 19.43 -17.62
N SER A 113 -17.50 18.89 -18.77
CA SER A 113 -18.36 18.01 -19.58
C SER A 113 -17.70 16.70 -20.02
N ARG A 114 -16.37 16.58 -19.90
CA ARG A 114 -15.60 15.47 -20.44
C ARG A 114 -14.40 15.13 -19.57
N ILE A 115 -13.77 13.99 -19.86
CA ILE A 115 -12.46 13.63 -19.35
C ILE A 115 -11.40 14.49 -20.06
N VAL A 116 -10.38 14.94 -19.32
CA VAL A 116 -9.26 15.71 -19.87
C VAL A 116 -7.98 14.90 -19.78
N LEU A 117 -7.35 14.66 -20.92
CA LEU A 117 -6.02 14.04 -21.00
C LEU A 117 -4.95 15.14 -21.12
N LEU A 118 -4.03 15.18 -20.15
CA LEU A 118 -2.88 16.10 -20.18
C LEU A 118 -1.64 15.37 -20.66
N ARG A 119 -1.29 15.57 -21.94
CA ARG A 119 -0.07 15.02 -22.53
C ARG A 119 1.05 16.06 -22.48
N ALA A 120 2.09 15.79 -21.71
CA ALA A 120 3.25 16.65 -21.65
C ALA A 120 4.51 15.86 -21.28
N ARG A 121 5.69 16.46 -21.53
CA ARG A 121 6.98 15.88 -21.14
C ARG A 121 7.13 15.91 -19.61
N ALA A 122 7.95 15.02 -19.08
CA ALA A 122 8.34 15.08 -17.67
C ALA A 122 8.92 16.46 -17.33
N GLY A 123 8.59 16.99 -16.15
CA GLY A 123 9.05 18.31 -15.68
C GLY A 123 8.22 19.52 -16.14
N THR A 124 7.24 19.34 -17.03
CA THR A 124 6.39 20.45 -17.53
C THR A 124 5.27 20.89 -16.58
N GLY A 125 5.08 20.18 -15.46
CA GLY A 125 4.02 20.50 -14.50
C GLY A 125 2.62 20.02 -14.89
N ALA A 126 2.46 19.13 -15.88
CA ALA A 126 1.14 18.58 -16.24
C ALA A 126 0.43 17.89 -15.05
N GLY A 127 1.18 17.16 -14.22
CA GLY A 127 0.63 16.60 -12.98
C GLY A 127 0.10 17.69 -12.05
N THR A 128 0.90 18.72 -11.76
CA THR A 128 0.48 19.86 -10.92
C THR A 128 -0.72 20.59 -11.52
N THR A 129 -0.76 20.74 -12.84
CA THR A 129 -1.89 21.32 -13.57
C THR A 129 -3.16 20.49 -13.36
N ALA A 130 -3.07 19.16 -13.41
CA ALA A 130 -4.20 18.28 -13.11
C ALA A 130 -4.70 18.46 -11.68
N PHE A 131 -3.79 18.54 -10.69
CA PHE A 131 -4.16 18.83 -9.31
C PHE A 131 -4.86 20.17 -9.17
N ALA A 132 -4.37 21.22 -9.84
CA ALA A 132 -4.97 22.54 -9.78
C ALA A 132 -6.40 22.54 -10.34
N LEU A 133 -6.60 21.93 -11.52
CA LEU A 133 -7.92 21.81 -12.15
C LEU A 133 -8.93 21.06 -11.25
N LEU A 134 -8.49 19.97 -10.62
CA LEU A 134 -9.36 19.17 -9.75
C LEU A 134 -9.61 19.86 -8.41
N ALA A 135 -8.60 20.51 -7.83
CA ALA A 135 -8.71 21.24 -6.57
C ALA A 135 -9.63 22.46 -6.70
N GLU A 136 -9.62 23.15 -7.84
CA GLU A 136 -10.53 24.27 -8.11
C GLU A 136 -12.00 23.85 -8.04
N ARG A 137 -12.32 22.63 -8.49
CA ARG A 137 -13.70 22.12 -8.54
C ARG A 137 -14.13 21.34 -7.31
N HIS A 138 -13.22 20.57 -6.72
CA HIS A 138 -13.55 19.60 -5.67
C HIS A 138 -12.86 19.91 -4.33
N GLY A 139 -12.06 20.96 -4.26
CA GLY A 139 -11.21 21.26 -3.12
C GLY A 139 -9.99 20.35 -3.02
N GLU A 140 -9.02 20.77 -2.22
CA GLU A 140 -7.74 20.06 -2.02
C GLU A 140 -7.94 18.64 -1.45
N GLY A 141 -8.96 18.42 -0.62
CA GLY A 141 -9.32 17.09 -0.07
C GLY A 141 -10.31 16.29 -0.94
N GLY A 142 -10.65 16.81 -2.12
CA GLY A 142 -11.64 16.21 -3.03
C GLY A 142 -11.05 15.33 -4.12
N ILE A 143 -9.73 15.12 -4.12
CA ILE A 143 -9.01 14.44 -5.20
C ILE A 143 -8.79 12.97 -4.84
N THR A 144 -9.06 12.06 -5.76
CA THR A 144 -8.85 10.61 -5.60
C THR A 144 -8.01 10.09 -6.76
N GLY A 145 -6.88 9.46 -6.43
CA GLY A 145 -6.05 8.76 -7.41
C GLY A 145 -6.69 7.45 -7.82
N LEU A 146 -6.65 7.17 -9.12
CA LEU A 146 -7.02 5.89 -9.69
C LEU A 146 -5.76 5.07 -9.99
N ASP A 147 -5.87 3.76 -9.81
CA ASP A 147 -4.86 2.83 -10.26
C ASP A 147 -4.96 2.64 -11.78
N ALA A 148 -3.84 2.84 -12.47
CA ALA A 148 -3.74 2.64 -13.93
C ALA A 148 -3.64 1.18 -14.34
N MET A 149 -3.34 0.28 -13.39
CA MET A 149 -3.30 -1.17 -13.62
C MET A 149 -4.65 -1.83 -13.35
N ALA A 150 -5.57 -1.14 -12.68
CA ALA A 150 -6.91 -1.66 -12.41
C ALA A 150 -7.78 -1.63 -13.68
N ASP A 151 -8.66 -2.62 -13.81
CA ASP A 151 -9.71 -2.60 -14.83
C ASP A 151 -10.78 -1.56 -14.46
N LEU A 152 -10.74 -0.42 -15.15
CA LEU A 152 -11.66 0.68 -14.92
C LEU A 152 -12.98 0.55 -15.71
N SER A 153 -13.19 -0.53 -16.49
CA SER A 153 -14.41 -0.71 -17.29
C SER A 153 -15.68 -0.81 -16.42
N ALA A 154 -15.57 -1.55 -15.31
CA ALA A 154 -16.61 -1.70 -14.30
C ALA A 154 -16.54 -0.64 -13.19
N TRP A 155 -15.45 0.13 -13.14
CA TRP A 155 -15.26 1.14 -12.10
C TRP A 155 -16.27 2.28 -12.25
N ARG A 156 -16.80 2.76 -11.12
CA ARG A 156 -17.77 3.85 -11.08
C ARG A 156 -17.36 4.89 -10.03
N PRO A 157 -17.42 6.19 -10.36
CA PRO A 157 -17.25 7.28 -9.41
C PRO A 157 -18.14 7.11 -8.17
N LYS A 158 -17.53 7.06 -7.00
CA LYS A 158 -18.22 7.12 -5.71
C LYS A 158 -18.08 8.55 -5.18
N ALA A 159 -19.15 9.33 -5.29
CA ALA A 159 -19.30 10.74 -4.90
C ALA A 159 -18.74 11.81 -5.87
N GLY A 160 -19.12 13.07 -5.63
CA GLY A 160 -18.70 14.25 -6.40
C GLY A 160 -17.24 14.65 -6.15
N ARG A 161 -16.31 13.73 -6.43
CA ARG A 161 -14.86 13.91 -6.29
C ARG A 161 -14.17 14.09 -7.63
N GLY A 162 -12.97 14.66 -7.58
CA GLY A 162 -12.07 14.74 -8.72
C GLY A 162 -11.24 13.47 -8.82
N TYR A 163 -11.25 12.80 -9.96
CA TYR A 163 -10.49 11.57 -10.17
C TYR A 163 -9.27 11.81 -11.04
N LEU A 164 -8.13 11.29 -10.59
CA LEU A 164 -6.85 11.49 -11.24
C LEU A 164 -6.23 10.15 -11.60
N LEU A 165 -6.10 9.88 -12.89
CA LEU A 165 -5.34 8.75 -13.41
C LEU A 165 -3.95 9.26 -13.83
N GLN A 166 -2.90 8.76 -13.20
CA GLN A 166 -1.52 9.15 -13.55
C GLN A 166 -0.81 8.01 -14.28
N GLY A 167 0.05 8.36 -15.24
CA GLY A 167 0.92 7.39 -15.89
C GLY A 167 0.20 6.45 -16.86
N LEU A 168 -0.74 6.99 -17.65
CA LEU A 168 -1.39 6.20 -18.70
C LEU A 168 -0.35 5.68 -19.71
N PRO A 169 -0.33 4.38 -20.05
CA PRO A 169 0.56 3.84 -21.07
C PRO A 169 0.39 4.57 -22.40
N ALA A 170 1.50 4.79 -23.12
CA ALA A 170 1.47 5.54 -24.38
C ALA A 170 0.53 4.94 -25.44
N ALA A 171 0.36 3.61 -25.44
CA ALA A 171 -0.60 2.93 -26.31
C ALA A 171 -2.06 3.29 -25.98
N SER A 172 -2.43 3.23 -24.70
CA SER A 172 -3.76 3.60 -24.21
C SER A 172 -4.05 5.10 -24.35
N ALA A 173 -3.02 5.94 -24.24
CA ALA A 173 -3.18 7.37 -24.49
C ALA A 173 -3.53 7.67 -25.96
N ARG A 174 -2.95 6.93 -26.92
CA ARG A 174 -3.22 7.11 -28.35
C ARG A 174 -4.63 6.66 -28.74
N SER A 175 -5.19 5.64 -28.11
CA SER A 175 -6.57 5.19 -28.38
C SER A 175 -7.64 6.15 -27.87
N LEU A 176 -7.26 7.21 -27.15
CA LEU A 176 -8.16 8.26 -26.66
C LEU A 176 -8.13 9.54 -27.53
N ASP A 177 -7.26 9.58 -28.53
CA ASP A 177 -7.16 10.71 -29.47
C ASP A 177 -8.15 10.59 -30.67
N ASP A 178 -8.89 9.47 -30.77
CA ASP A 178 -9.99 9.22 -31.74
C ASP A 178 -11.37 9.60 -31.17
#